data_AF-A0A1D2A788-F1
#
_entry.id   AF-A0A1D2A788-F1
#
_cell.length_a   1.000
_cell.length_b   1.000
_cell.length_c   1.000
_cell.angle_alpha   90.00
_cell.angle_beta   90.00
_cell.angle_gamma   90.00
#
_symmetry.space_group_name_H-M   'P 1'
#
loop_
_entity.id
_entity.type
_entity.pdbx_description
1 polymer ?
#
loop_
_entity_poly.entity_id
_entity_poly.type
_entity_poly.pdbx_seq_one_letter_code
_entity_poly.pdbx_strand_id
1 'polypeptide(L)'
;MQYVQSDTRPCEAASLPSDAIPGALPPGFDREPLCTLPPAFLRGPVYEFYHTAAASLQERRARQRSSNVTSIRFSDPQTPRVAGQGASSVPEALRPALAQLSLLLDAKPVWTPASLMEKIAPLPASDAAALLPHLCYKFRSGPWKGAWVRRAYDPRAHPEARRLQTLAYELPEAWWQRLVEVKAVQKAQAAEEAPAGPAGADNAGQEPRPLPLITPPPPATWAQLHSFQALPSQRTTLFQVGEIDDGEVQALLNDASNFSESLCEAAGWYTPSSWSAVKAAVAAQFGKLIDSGFNGHFRWTTS
;
A
#
# COMPACT_ATOMS: atom_id res chain seq x y z
N MET A 1 -52.79 41.19 -12.19
CA MET A 1 -52.29 41.99 -13.33
C MET A 1 -51.41 41.11 -14.19
N GLN A 2 -51.68 41.03 -15.50
CA GLN A 2 -50.79 40.45 -16.51
C GLN A 2 -50.37 41.59 -17.45
N TYR A 3 -49.09 41.64 -17.85
CA TYR A 3 -48.54 42.27 -19.08
C TYR A 3 -47.10 41.72 -19.17
N VAL A 4 -46.67 40.84 -20.10
CA VAL A 4 -46.73 40.78 -21.58
C VAL A 4 -45.51 41.45 -22.25
N GLN A 5 -45.04 40.84 -23.35
CA GLN A 5 -43.84 41.15 -24.16
C GLN A 5 -44.09 42.43 -25.04
N SER A 6 -43.22 42.96 -25.92
CA SER A 6 -42.06 42.42 -26.69
C SER A 6 -41.08 43.56 -27.08
N ASP A 7 -39.78 43.34 -27.28
CA ASP A 7 -39.03 43.10 -28.56
C ASP A 7 -39.18 44.17 -29.67
N THR A 8 -38.07 44.84 -30.04
CA THR A 8 -37.73 45.31 -31.41
C THR A 8 -36.21 45.48 -31.59
N ARG A 9 -35.71 45.27 -32.83
CA ARG A 9 -34.30 45.30 -33.30
C ARG A 9 -34.15 46.41 -34.40
N PRO A 10 -33.16 46.50 -35.36
CA PRO A 10 -31.98 45.69 -35.76
C PRO A 10 -30.66 46.29 -35.20
N CYS A 11 -29.39 46.13 -35.64
CA CYS A 11 -28.66 45.60 -36.83
C CYS A 11 -27.54 44.62 -36.37
N GLU A 12 -26.78 43.84 -37.17
CA GLU A 12 -26.22 43.89 -38.55
C GLU A 12 -25.01 44.84 -38.79
N ALA A 13 -23.95 44.46 -39.51
CA ALA A 13 -23.40 43.14 -39.88
C ALA A 13 -21.96 43.28 -40.44
N ALA A 14 -21.11 42.24 -40.31
CA ALA A 14 -19.88 42.07 -41.08
C ALA A 14 -19.53 40.57 -41.19
N SER A 15 -19.34 40.07 -42.41
CA SER A 15 -19.34 38.62 -42.71
C SER A 15 -17.96 38.03 -42.98
N LEU A 16 -17.88 36.70 -42.84
CA LEU A 16 -16.76 35.86 -43.30
C LEU A 16 -16.64 35.88 -44.85
N PRO A 17 -15.49 35.43 -45.39
CA PRO A 17 -15.44 34.06 -45.90
C PRO A 17 -14.44 33.18 -45.12
N SER A 18 -14.63 31.87 -44.93
CA SER A 18 -15.28 30.82 -45.73
C SER A 18 -14.42 30.26 -46.87
N ASP A 19 -13.57 29.29 -46.51
CA ASP A 19 -13.34 28.10 -47.33
C ASP A 19 -13.53 26.86 -46.44
N ALA A 20 -14.02 25.76 -46.99
CA ALA A 20 -14.48 24.61 -46.20
C ALA A 20 -14.33 23.28 -46.94
N ILE A 21 -14.02 22.21 -46.20
CA ILE A 21 -14.42 20.82 -46.53
C ILE A 21 -14.94 20.16 -45.24
N PRO A 22 -16.09 19.44 -45.27
CA PRO A 22 -16.70 18.86 -44.08
C PRO A 22 -16.26 17.41 -43.80
N GLY A 23 -16.39 16.98 -42.54
CA GLY A 23 -16.51 15.57 -42.19
C GLY A 23 -15.22 14.81 -41.85
N ALA A 24 -14.55 15.18 -40.75
CA ALA A 24 -13.63 14.28 -40.06
C ALA A 24 -13.63 14.55 -38.55
N LEU A 25 -13.94 13.52 -37.74
CA LEU A 25 -13.40 13.47 -36.37
C LEU A 25 -11.93 13.06 -36.48
N PRO A 26 -10.99 13.69 -35.76
CA PRO A 26 -9.70 13.07 -35.48
C PRO A 26 -9.94 11.85 -34.54
N PRO A 27 -9.62 10.62 -34.95
CA PRO A 27 -9.80 9.42 -34.13
C PRO A 27 -8.64 9.26 -33.11
N GLY A 28 -8.73 8.25 -32.24
CA GLY A 28 -7.60 7.81 -31.41
C GLY A 28 -7.73 7.98 -29.89
N PHE A 29 -8.96 8.11 -29.36
CA PHE A 29 -9.20 7.95 -27.90
C PHE A 29 -9.29 6.47 -27.50
N ASP A 30 -8.36 5.65 -28.00
CA ASP A 30 -8.26 4.24 -27.67
C ASP A 30 -7.79 4.06 -26.23
N ARG A 31 -8.70 3.59 -25.37
CA ARG A 31 -8.35 3.03 -24.06
C ARG A 31 -7.84 1.61 -24.22
N GLU A 32 -6.76 1.45 -24.98
CA GLU A 32 -5.96 0.21 -24.99
C GLU A 32 -5.37 -0.01 -23.59
N PRO A 33 -5.76 -1.09 -22.87
CA PRO A 33 -5.05 -1.48 -21.66
C PRO A 33 -3.68 -2.03 -22.07
N LEU A 34 -2.60 -1.64 -21.38
CA LEU A 34 -1.25 -2.15 -21.66
C LEU A 34 -1.08 -3.62 -21.22
N CYS A 35 -1.64 -4.52 -22.03
CA CYS A 35 -1.25 -5.91 -22.17
C CYS A 35 -0.50 -6.03 -23.52
N THR A 36 0.61 -6.76 -23.64
CA THR A 36 0.97 -8.00 -22.95
C THR A 36 2.47 -8.06 -22.62
N LEU A 37 2.84 -8.95 -21.70
CA LEU A 37 4.16 -9.59 -21.69
C LEU A 37 3.96 -11.12 -21.63
N PRO A 38 4.88 -11.95 -22.17
CA PRO A 38 4.59 -13.35 -22.50
C PRO A 38 4.62 -14.31 -21.28
N PRO A 39 3.96 -15.48 -21.38
CA PRO A 39 3.83 -16.40 -20.25
C PRO A 39 5.02 -17.36 -20.12
N ALA A 40 5.82 -17.19 -19.07
CA ALA A 40 6.61 -18.27 -18.45
C ALA A 40 6.83 -17.95 -16.97
N PHE A 41 6.72 -18.97 -16.11
CA PHE A 41 6.96 -18.91 -14.66
C PHE A 41 6.10 -17.87 -13.89
N LEU A 42 4.80 -18.13 -13.81
CA LEU A 42 3.92 -17.57 -12.78
C LEU A 42 4.30 -18.07 -11.37
N ARG A 43 5.41 -17.58 -10.83
CA ARG A 43 5.53 -17.34 -9.38
C ARG A 43 4.93 -15.97 -9.13
N GLY A 44 3.68 -15.94 -8.66
CA GLY A 44 3.00 -14.69 -8.30
C GLY A 44 3.76 -13.93 -7.20
N PRO A 45 3.45 -12.63 -6.99
CA PRO A 45 4.10 -11.83 -5.95
C PRO A 45 3.79 -12.42 -4.57
N VAL A 46 4.72 -13.20 -4.04
CA VAL A 46 4.56 -13.86 -2.74
C VAL A 46 4.58 -12.78 -1.65
N TYR A 47 3.45 -12.56 -0.97
CA TYR A 47 3.34 -11.62 0.15
C TYR A 47 3.98 -12.15 1.45
N GLU A 48 5.22 -12.60 1.33
CA GLU A 48 6.11 -13.01 2.42
C GLU A 48 7.29 -12.04 2.62
N PHE A 49 7.30 -10.86 2.00
CA PHE A 49 8.45 -9.94 2.08
C PHE A 49 8.64 -9.20 3.45
N TYR A 50 7.97 -9.67 4.51
CA TYR A 50 8.35 -9.42 5.90
C TYR A 50 8.86 -10.67 6.65
N HIS A 51 8.88 -11.83 6.01
CA HIS A 51 9.29 -13.13 6.55
C HIS A 51 10.77 -13.48 6.27
N THR A 52 11.67 -12.49 6.22
CA THR A 52 13.12 -12.80 6.37
C THR A 52 13.34 -13.37 7.78
N ALA A 53 13.70 -14.65 7.84
CA ALA A 53 13.79 -15.47 9.04
C ALA A 53 14.43 -14.80 10.27
N ALA A 54 13.84 -15.07 11.43
CA ALA A 54 14.48 -15.18 12.75
C ALA A 54 15.51 -14.11 13.22
N ALA A 55 15.56 -12.94 12.59
CA ALA A 55 16.53 -11.89 12.91
C ALA A 55 16.58 -11.61 14.42
N SER A 56 17.77 -11.64 15.01
CA SER A 56 17.97 -11.39 16.43
C SER A 56 17.45 -10.01 16.84
N LEU A 57 17.17 -9.81 18.14
CA LEU A 57 16.83 -8.46 18.64
C LEU A 57 17.97 -7.46 18.38
N GLN A 58 19.23 -7.92 18.32
CA GLN A 58 20.37 -7.13 17.87
C GLN A 58 20.27 -6.75 16.39
N GLU A 59 20.00 -7.68 15.48
CA GLU A 59 19.80 -7.36 14.06
C GLU A 59 18.59 -6.45 13.82
N ARG A 60 17.47 -6.65 14.51
CA ARG A 60 16.30 -5.76 14.37
C ARG A 60 16.63 -4.34 14.84
N ARG A 61 17.35 -4.21 15.96
CA ARG A 61 17.88 -2.92 16.44
C ARG A 61 18.98 -2.34 15.53
N ALA A 62 19.76 -3.19 14.85
CA ALA A 62 20.75 -2.78 13.87
C ALA A 62 20.09 -2.25 12.59
N ARG A 63 19.14 -2.98 12.00
CA ARG A 63 18.31 -2.54 10.84
C ARG A 63 17.54 -1.25 11.16
N GLN A 64 17.08 -1.06 12.39
CA GLN A 64 16.49 0.21 12.86
C GLN A 64 17.51 1.36 12.99
N ARG A 65 18.79 1.07 13.26
CA ARG A 65 19.87 2.07 13.39
C ARG A 65 20.64 2.33 12.08
N SER A 66 20.65 1.39 11.15
CA SER A 66 21.24 1.53 9.79
C SER A 66 20.25 2.09 8.76
N SER A 67 19.04 2.45 9.18
CA SER A 67 18.04 3.13 8.35
C SER A 67 18.47 4.57 8.08
N ASN A 68 19.31 4.79 7.07
CA ASN A 68 19.75 6.11 6.57
C ASN A 68 18.61 7.02 6.05
N VAL A 69 17.36 6.56 6.14
CA VAL A 69 16.14 7.27 5.72
C VAL A 69 15.93 8.52 6.59
N THR A 70 16.04 9.71 5.97
CA THR A 70 15.69 10.97 6.62
C THR A 70 14.25 10.90 7.14
N SER A 71 14.05 11.17 8.44
CA SER A 71 12.78 10.92 9.12
C SER A 71 12.35 12.13 9.97
N ILE A 72 11.35 12.88 9.50
CA ILE A 72 10.87 14.15 10.08
C ILE A 72 9.62 13.96 10.94
N ARG A 73 9.27 14.96 11.75
CA ARG A 73 7.98 15.09 12.45
C ARG A 73 6.96 15.79 11.54
N PHE A 74 5.68 15.64 11.85
CA PHE A 74 4.61 16.36 11.15
C PHE A 74 4.72 17.89 11.27
N SER A 75 5.27 18.40 12.39
CA SER A 75 5.43 19.83 12.68
C SER A 75 6.72 20.46 12.15
N ASP A 76 7.63 19.71 11.53
CA ASP A 76 8.91 20.26 11.04
C ASP A 76 8.67 21.15 9.79
N PRO A 77 9.00 22.46 9.80
CA PRO A 77 8.53 23.40 8.78
C PRO A 77 9.17 23.24 7.39
N GLN A 78 10.15 22.35 7.23
CA GLN A 78 10.83 22.09 5.96
C GLN A 78 10.86 20.59 5.67
N THR A 79 10.36 20.17 4.50
CA THR A 79 10.55 18.81 3.99
C THR A 79 11.96 18.61 3.46
N PRO A 80 12.55 17.40 3.58
CA PRO A 80 13.83 17.08 2.97
C PRO A 80 13.82 17.30 1.46
N ARG A 81 14.59 18.28 1.00
CA ARG A 81 14.86 18.51 -0.43
C ARG A 81 15.66 17.33 -1.02
N VAL A 82 15.67 17.23 -2.34
CA VAL A 82 16.56 16.30 -3.05
C VAL A 82 18.00 16.74 -2.79
N ALA A 83 18.80 15.87 -2.18
CA ALA A 83 20.21 16.15 -1.97
C ALA A 83 20.96 15.91 -3.29
N GLY A 84 21.44 16.98 -3.94
CA GLY A 84 22.06 16.96 -5.27
C GLY A 84 23.38 16.15 -5.42
N GLN A 85 23.76 15.40 -4.40
CA GLN A 85 24.92 14.50 -4.37
C GLN A 85 24.53 13.03 -4.12
N GLY A 86 23.24 12.74 -3.90
CA GLY A 86 22.76 11.41 -3.55
C GLY A 86 22.85 10.38 -4.69
N ALA A 87 22.86 10.79 -5.95
CA ALA A 87 22.97 9.86 -7.08
C ALA A 87 24.38 9.27 -7.22
N SER A 88 25.41 10.04 -6.87
CA SER A 88 26.83 9.69 -7.07
C SER A 88 27.34 8.55 -6.19
N SER A 89 26.57 8.15 -5.18
CA SER A 89 26.90 7.06 -4.23
C SER A 89 26.12 5.77 -4.49
N VAL A 90 25.26 5.73 -5.52
CA VAL A 90 24.49 4.53 -5.88
C VAL A 90 25.33 3.62 -6.80
N PRO A 91 25.46 2.30 -6.49
CA PRO A 91 26.18 1.37 -7.34
C PRO A 91 25.63 1.30 -8.78
N GLU A 92 26.53 1.11 -9.76
CA GLU A 92 26.24 1.07 -11.20
C GLU A 92 25.03 0.18 -11.53
N ALA A 93 25.05 -1.05 -11.04
CA ALA A 93 24.03 -2.08 -11.28
C ALA A 93 22.63 -1.69 -10.75
N LEU A 94 22.55 -0.78 -9.78
CA LEU A 94 21.29 -0.32 -9.20
C LEU A 94 20.76 0.97 -9.83
N ARG A 95 21.50 1.62 -10.74
CA ARG A 95 21.01 2.82 -11.44
C ARG A 95 19.72 2.61 -12.26
N PRO A 96 19.50 1.47 -12.95
CA PRO A 96 18.21 1.19 -13.61
C PRO A 96 17.04 1.11 -12.61
N ALA A 97 17.25 0.44 -11.48
CA ALA A 97 16.25 0.32 -10.42
C ALA A 97 15.95 1.66 -9.74
N LEU A 98 16.98 2.53 -9.56
CA LEU A 98 16.81 3.90 -9.07
C LEU A 98 15.92 4.74 -10.02
N ALA A 99 16.11 4.61 -11.34
CA ALA A 99 15.32 5.32 -12.34
C ALA A 99 13.85 4.83 -12.36
N GLN A 100 13.63 3.51 -12.29
CA GLN A 100 12.28 2.93 -12.17
C GLN A 100 11.58 3.37 -10.88
N LEU A 101 12.31 3.40 -9.74
CA LEU A 101 11.80 3.92 -8.47
C LEU A 101 11.43 5.39 -8.55
N SER A 102 12.24 6.24 -9.23
CA SER A 102 11.87 7.65 -9.43
C SER A 102 10.55 7.75 -10.18
N LEU A 103 10.42 7.06 -11.33
CA LEU A 103 9.20 7.12 -12.14
C LEU A 103 7.94 6.69 -11.37
N LEU A 104 8.03 5.66 -10.51
CA LEU A 104 6.94 5.24 -9.62
C LEU A 104 6.61 6.29 -8.55
N LEU A 105 7.61 6.98 -8.01
CA LEU A 105 7.46 8.04 -7.01
C LEU A 105 7.01 9.39 -7.61
N ASP A 106 7.30 9.62 -8.89
CA ASP A 106 6.83 10.77 -9.65
C ASP A 106 5.36 10.57 -10.08
N ALA A 107 4.97 9.33 -10.41
CA ALA A 107 3.57 8.95 -10.68
C ALA A 107 2.68 8.94 -9.42
N LYS A 108 3.19 8.50 -8.26
CA LYS A 108 2.52 8.66 -6.96
C LYS A 108 3.55 9.05 -5.87
N PRO A 109 3.45 10.24 -5.25
CA PRO A 109 4.51 10.74 -4.37
C PRO A 109 4.53 10.17 -2.95
N VAL A 110 3.55 9.34 -2.59
CA VAL A 110 3.42 8.71 -1.26
C VAL A 110 3.07 7.24 -1.44
N TRP A 111 3.74 6.35 -0.71
CA TRP A 111 3.47 4.92 -0.72
C TRP A 111 3.53 4.32 0.69
N THR A 112 2.65 3.36 1.00
CA THR A 112 2.86 2.47 2.15
C THR A 112 4.03 1.51 1.84
N PRO A 113 4.74 1.00 2.85
CA PRO A 113 5.83 0.05 2.61
C PRO A 113 5.41 -1.18 1.81
N ALA A 114 4.23 -1.76 2.10
CA ALA A 114 3.72 -2.95 1.40
C ALA A 114 3.33 -2.65 -0.07
N SER A 115 2.52 -1.60 -0.30
CA SER A 115 2.12 -1.14 -1.64
C SER A 115 3.35 -0.89 -2.53
N LEU A 116 4.41 -0.28 -1.97
CA LEU A 116 5.65 -0.03 -2.71
C LEU A 116 6.39 -1.32 -3.05
N MET A 117 6.61 -2.23 -2.08
CA MET A 117 7.34 -3.49 -2.34
C MET A 117 6.63 -4.37 -3.36
N GLU A 118 5.29 -4.39 -3.40
CA GLU A 118 4.53 -5.12 -4.43
C GLU A 118 4.83 -4.58 -5.84
N LYS A 119 4.87 -3.25 -6.03
CA LYS A 119 5.15 -2.65 -7.35
C LYS A 119 6.61 -2.76 -7.80
N ILE A 120 7.53 -3.07 -6.89
CA ILE A 120 8.95 -3.31 -7.22
C ILE A 120 9.40 -4.75 -7.00
N ALA A 121 8.48 -5.72 -6.95
CA ALA A 121 8.76 -7.11 -6.56
C ALA A 121 9.96 -7.82 -7.25
N PRO A 122 10.37 -7.49 -8.50
CA PRO A 122 11.61 -8.02 -9.08
C PRO A 122 12.91 -7.55 -8.40
N LEU A 123 12.88 -6.46 -7.63
CA LEU A 123 14.03 -5.89 -6.94
C LEU A 123 14.16 -6.47 -5.51
N PRO A 124 15.35 -6.95 -5.10
CA PRO A 124 15.57 -7.39 -3.72
C PRO A 124 15.28 -6.30 -2.68
N ALA A 125 14.67 -6.69 -1.56
CA ALA A 125 14.32 -5.76 -0.48
C ALA A 125 15.55 -5.09 0.17
N SER A 126 16.74 -5.71 0.08
CA SER A 126 18.04 -5.09 0.43
C SER A 126 18.32 -3.84 -0.39
N ASP A 127 18.09 -3.95 -1.70
CA ASP A 127 18.49 -2.97 -2.70
C ASP A 127 17.48 -1.83 -2.71
N ALA A 128 16.19 -2.17 -2.59
CA ALA A 128 15.14 -1.20 -2.27
C ALA A 128 15.45 -0.40 -0.98
N ALA A 129 15.87 -1.07 0.10
CA ALA A 129 16.23 -0.40 1.34
C ALA A 129 17.48 0.47 1.24
N ALA A 130 18.41 0.15 0.32
CA ALA A 130 19.57 0.98 0.01
C ALA A 130 19.21 2.21 -0.84
N LEU A 131 18.31 2.07 -1.83
CA LEU A 131 17.94 3.14 -2.77
C LEU A 131 16.93 4.13 -2.19
N LEU A 132 15.95 3.68 -1.39
CA LEU A 132 14.87 4.53 -0.88
C LEU A 132 15.32 5.73 -0.02
N PRO A 133 16.40 5.69 0.79
CA PRO A 133 16.96 6.88 1.42
C PRO A 133 17.30 8.03 0.46
N HIS A 134 17.67 7.72 -0.79
CA HIS A 134 18.12 8.72 -1.78
C HIS A 134 16.93 9.45 -2.42
N LEU A 135 15.81 8.76 -2.64
CA LEU A 135 14.60 9.30 -3.28
C LEU A 135 13.52 9.76 -2.30
N CYS A 136 13.46 9.16 -1.11
CA CYS A 136 12.37 9.33 -0.15
C CYS A 136 12.82 9.82 1.22
N TYR A 137 11.85 10.30 1.99
CA TYR A 137 11.91 10.51 3.43
C TYR A 137 10.70 9.83 4.11
N LYS A 138 10.65 9.86 5.45
CA LYS A 138 9.51 9.34 6.24
C LYS A 138 8.99 10.37 7.24
N PHE A 139 7.69 10.29 7.52
CA PHE A 139 7.07 10.95 8.67
C PHE A 139 7.07 10.01 9.90
N ARG A 140 7.52 10.52 11.06
CA ARG A 140 7.49 9.83 12.36
C ARG A 140 6.13 9.93 13.06
N SER A 141 5.40 11.01 12.78
CA SER A 141 4.09 11.36 13.32
C SER A 141 3.21 11.97 12.21
N GLY A 142 1.95 12.30 12.50
CA GLY A 142 1.01 12.79 11.49
C GLY A 142 0.30 11.69 10.68
N PRO A 143 -0.55 12.09 9.72
CA PRO A 143 -1.44 11.18 9.00
C PRO A 143 -0.75 10.40 7.87
N TRP A 144 0.52 10.69 7.57
CA TRP A 144 1.38 9.93 6.64
C TRP A 144 2.47 9.12 7.37
N LYS A 145 2.29 8.87 8.68
CA LYS A 145 3.25 8.16 9.54
C LYS A 145 3.62 6.79 8.96
N GLY A 146 4.92 6.58 8.75
CA GLY A 146 5.48 5.31 8.23
C GLY A 146 5.41 5.13 6.72
N ALA A 147 4.68 5.98 5.98
CA ALA A 147 4.73 6.03 4.53
C ALA A 147 6.11 6.49 4.02
N TRP A 148 6.51 5.99 2.86
CA TRP A 148 7.56 6.58 2.05
C TRP A 148 7.00 7.79 1.32
N VAL A 149 7.64 8.95 1.44
CA VAL A 149 7.25 10.18 0.73
C VAL A 149 8.42 10.65 -0.13
N ARG A 150 8.16 10.94 -1.42
CA ARG A 150 9.18 11.44 -2.36
C ARG A 150 9.76 12.78 -1.86
N ARG A 151 11.09 12.92 -1.91
CA ARG A 151 11.76 14.18 -1.55
C ARG A 151 11.26 15.34 -2.40
N ALA A 152 11.26 16.54 -1.80
CA ALA A 152 10.70 17.77 -2.38
C ALA A 152 9.19 17.75 -2.72
N TYR A 153 8.42 16.74 -2.30
CA TYR A 153 6.95 16.82 -2.20
C TYR A 153 6.55 16.97 -0.73
N ASP A 154 5.55 17.81 -0.43
CA ASP A 154 4.99 17.96 0.92
C ASP A 154 3.47 17.75 0.92
N PRO A 155 2.95 16.59 1.38
CA PRO A 155 1.51 16.33 1.40
C PRO A 155 0.71 17.27 2.33
N ARG A 156 1.39 18.06 3.18
CA ARG A 156 0.79 19.11 4.03
C ARG A 156 0.42 20.38 3.28
N ALA A 157 0.98 20.59 2.07
CA ALA A 157 0.65 21.73 1.20
C ALA A 157 -0.46 21.41 0.18
N HIS A 158 -0.85 20.14 0.07
CA HIS A 158 -1.65 19.59 -1.02
C HIS A 158 -2.94 18.93 -0.48
N PRO A 159 -4.11 19.60 -0.48
CA PRO A 159 -5.38 19.03 -0.03
C PRO A 159 -5.77 17.72 -0.73
N GLU A 160 -5.35 17.50 -1.97
CA GLU A 160 -5.50 16.26 -2.72
C GLU A 160 -4.76 15.07 -2.08
N ALA A 161 -3.71 15.32 -1.30
CA ALA A 161 -2.96 14.30 -0.55
C ALA A 161 -3.78 13.67 0.59
N ARG A 162 -5.02 14.10 0.84
CA ARG A 162 -5.99 13.40 1.71
C ARG A 162 -6.14 11.93 1.32
N ARG A 163 -6.20 11.62 0.01
CA ARG A 163 -6.29 10.25 -0.52
C ARG A 163 -4.98 9.46 -0.35
N LEU A 164 -3.87 10.15 -0.11
CA LEU A 164 -2.56 9.55 0.17
C LEU A 164 -2.32 9.33 1.68
N GLN A 165 -3.25 9.73 2.56
CA GLN A 165 -3.14 9.49 3.99
C GLN A 165 -3.10 7.99 4.31
N THR A 166 -2.38 7.68 5.38
CA THR A 166 -2.21 6.31 5.86
C THR A 166 -3.11 6.01 7.05
N LEU A 167 -3.67 4.81 7.04
CA LEU A 167 -4.51 4.27 8.11
C LEU A 167 -3.82 3.00 8.63
N ALA A 168 -3.37 3.05 9.89
CA ALA A 168 -2.87 1.87 10.58
C ALA A 168 -4.06 1.11 11.17
N TYR A 169 -4.31 -0.09 10.67
CA TYR A 169 -5.26 -1.04 11.25
C TYR A 169 -4.49 -2.06 12.09
N GLU A 170 -5.00 -2.36 13.29
CA GLU A 170 -4.45 -3.38 14.18
C GLU A 170 -5.43 -4.53 14.33
N LEU A 171 -4.93 -5.76 14.19
CA LEU A 171 -5.73 -6.97 14.37
C LEU A 171 -6.11 -7.15 15.85
N PRO A 172 -7.32 -7.65 16.16
CA PRO A 172 -7.68 -8.07 17.51
C PRO A 172 -6.67 -9.07 18.07
N GLU A 173 -6.28 -8.90 19.34
CA GLU A 173 -5.23 -9.72 19.98
C GLU A 173 -5.54 -11.23 19.88
N ALA A 174 -6.80 -11.63 20.09
CA ALA A 174 -7.24 -13.01 19.98
C ALA A 174 -7.06 -13.60 18.56
N TRP A 175 -7.12 -12.78 17.51
CA TRP A 175 -6.83 -13.21 16.14
C TRP A 175 -5.32 -13.23 15.87
N TRP A 176 -4.58 -12.25 16.39
CA TRP A 176 -3.12 -12.22 16.28
C TRP A 176 -2.46 -13.46 16.92
N GLN A 177 -2.90 -13.89 18.10
CA GLN A 177 -2.36 -15.10 18.75
C GLN A 177 -2.58 -16.36 17.89
N ARG A 178 -3.79 -16.55 17.33
CA ARG A 178 -4.09 -17.64 16.38
C ARG A 178 -3.15 -17.62 15.15
N LEU A 179 -2.87 -16.44 14.60
CA LEU A 179 -1.92 -16.30 13.49
C LEU A 179 -0.47 -16.64 13.89
N VAL A 180 -0.08 -16.41 15.15
CA VAL A 180 1.24 -16.81 15.67
C VAL A 180 1.31 -18.33 15.85
N GLU A 181 0.28 -18.97 16.39
CA GLU A 181 0.16 -20.42 16.54
C GLU A 181 0.23 -21.12 15.18
N VAL A 182 -0.58 -20.67 14.20
CA VAL A 182 -0.57 -21.14 12.82
C VAL A 182 0.84 -21.06 12.21
N LYS A 183 1.50 -19.90 12.32
CA LYS A 183 2.85 -19.71 11.78
C LYS A 183 3.92 -20.54 12.50
N ALA A 184 3.71 -20.90 13.76
CA ALA A 184 4.59 -21.80 14.49
C ALA A 184 4.45 -23.25 14.00
N VAL A 185 3.22 -23.74 13.80
CA VAL A 185 2.94 -25.09 13.25
C VAL A 185 3.45 -25.21 11.81
N GLN A 186 3.16 -24.22 10.96
CA GLN A 186 3.65 -24.17 9.57
C GLN A 186 5.19 -24.20 9.51
N LYS A 187 5.88 -23.49 10.41
CA LYS A 187 7.35 -23.52 10.49
C LYS A 187 7.88 -24.88 10.92
N ALA A 188 7.16 -25.61 11.79
CA ALA A 188 7.55 -26.96 12.19
C ALA A 188 7.37 -27.96 11.03
N GLN A 189 6.21 -27.93 10.35
CA GLN A 189 5.94 -28.75 9.16
C GLN A 189 6.98 -28.51 8.05
N ALA A 190 7.27 -27.25 7.72
CA ALA A 190 8.32 -26.91 6.74
C ALA A 190 9.76 -27.27 7.18
N ALA A 191 9.98 -27.64 8.43
CA ALA A 191 11.26 -28.17 8.94
C ALA A 191 11.30 -29.70 8.93
N GLU A 192 10.16 -30.38 9.02
CA GLU A 192 10.03 -31.84 8.85
C GLU A 192 10.04 -32.24 7.36
N GLU A 193 9.46 -31.41 6.48
CA GLU A 193 9.50 -31.59 5.02
C GLU A 193 10.85 -31.19 4.38
N ALA A 194 11.73 -30.52 5.13
CA ALA A 194 13.04 -30.13 4.64
C ALA A 194 13.93 -31.39 4.42
N PRO A 195 14.57 -31.55 3.23
CA PRO A 195 15.35 -32.75 2.96
C PRO A 195 16.51 -32.90 3.94
N ALA A 196 16.56 -34.03 4.63
CA ALA A 196 17.58 -34.35 5.61
C ALA A 196 18.98 -34.23 4.98
N GLY A 197 19.78 -33.28 5.48
CA GLY A 197 21.19 -33.17 5.12
C GLY A 197 21.97 -34.41 5.58
N PRO A 198 23.11 -34.75 4.95
CA PRO A 198 23.88 -35.94 5.28
C PRO A 198 24.63 -35.81 6.61
N ALA A 199 23.91 -35.91 7.74
CA ALA A 199 24.45 -35.81 9.08
C ALA A 199 23.63 -36.62 10.10
N GLY A 200 24.27 -37.59 10.75
CA GLY A 200 23.85 -38.13 12.06
C GLY A 200 22.55 -38.93 12.09
N ALA A 201 22.59 -40.19 11.65
CA ALA A 201 21.69 -41.19 12.21
C ALA A 201 22.15 -41.50 13.64
N ASP A 202 21.44 -40.96 14.65
CA ASP A 202 21.46 -41.42 16.06
C ASP A 202 20.42 -40.63 16.88
N ASN A 203 19.14 -41.01 16.80
CA ASN A 203 18.07 -40.62 17.74
C ASN A 203 16.81 -41.49 17.50
N ALA A 204 16.88 -42.76 17.88
CA ALA A 204 15.73 -43.67 17.87
C ALA A 204 14.99 -43.63 19.22
N GLY A 205 13.67 -43.46 19.22
CA GLY A 205 12.83 -43.68 20.41
C GLY A 205 11.69 -42.69 20.66
N GLN A 206 11.66 -41.55 19.96
CA GLN A 206 10.57 -40.56 20.08
C GLN A 206 9.65 -40.66 18.86
N GLU A 207 8.42 -41.16 19.02
CA GLU A 207 7.42 -40.98 17.95
C GLU A 207 7.13 -39.47 17.79
N PRO A 208 7.14 -38.93 16.56
CA PRO A 208 6.77 -37.55 16.32
C PRO A 208 5.29 -37.37 16.66
N ARG A 209 4.99 -36.48 17.62
CA ARG A 209 3.61 -36.11 17.94
C ARG A 209 2.97 -35.55 16.66
N PRO A 210 1.82 -36.10 16.19
CA PRO A 210 1.16 -35.60 14.99
C PRO A 210 0.91 -34.09 15.08
N LEU A 211 1.58 -33.32 14.22
CA LEU A 211 1.28 -31.91 14.05
C LEU A 211 -0.04 -31.78 13.26
N PRO A 212 -1.00 -30.95 13.71
CA PRO A 212 -2.26 -30.79 13.00
C PRO A 212 -2.00 -30.22 11.61
N LEU A 213 -2.52 -30.88 10.57
CA LEU A 213 -2.23 -30.55 9.18
C LEU A 213 -2.87 -29.20 8.80
N ILE A 214 -2.09 -28.12 8.83
CA ILE A 214 -2.58 -26.77 8.52
C ILE A 214 -2.23 -26.44 7.08
N THR A 215 -3.18 -26.72 6.17
CA THR A 215 -3.08 -26.27 4.78
C THR A 215 -3.00 -24.74 4.75
N PRO A 216 -1.92 -24.13 4.22
CA PRO A 216 -1.78 -22.70 4.21
C PRO A 216 -2.86 -22.07 3.31
N PRO A 217 -3.62 -21.05 3.78
CA PRO A 217 -4.39 -20.23 2.86
C PRO A 217 -3.44 -19.51 1.88
N PRO A 218 -3.84 -19.28 0.62
CA PRO A 218 -3.00 -18.57 -0.34
C PRO A 218 -2.66 -17.16 0.18
N PRO A 219 -1.45 -16.64 -0.11
CA PRO A 219 -1.03 -15.33 0.36
C PRO A 219 -1.96 -14.25 -0.21
N ALA A 220 -2.57 -13.47 0.68
CA ALA A 220 -3.47 -12.38 0.31
C ALA A 220 -2.74 -11.33 -0.54
N THR A 221 -3.30 -11.00 -1.69
CA THR A 221 -2.83 -9.89 -2.54
C THR A 221 -3.16 -8.55 -1.90
N TRP A 222 -2.43 -7.47 -2.27
CA TRP A 222 -2.72 -6.13 -1.75
C TRP A 222 -4.17 -5.70 -2.08
N ALA A 223 -4.66 -6.03 -3.28
CA ALA A 223 -6.04 -5.77 -3.70
C ALA A 223 -7.08 -6.43 -2.76
N GLN A 224 -6.94 -7.72 -2.44
CA GLN A 224 -7.87 -8.43 -1.54
C GLN A 224 -7.89 -7.87 -0.11
N LEU A 225 -6.80 -7.26 0.35
CA LEU A 225 -6.77 -6.55 1.63
C LEU A 225 -7.49 -5.20 1.57
N HIS A 226 -7.58 -4.57 0.40
CA HIS A 226 -8.26 -3.27 0.21
C HIS A 226 -9.76 -3.41 -0.06
N SER A 227 -10.18 -4.53 -0.66
CA SER A 227 -11.59 -4.89 -0.86
C SER A 227 -12.17 -5.78 0.25
N PHE A 228 -11.47 -5.91 1.39
CA PHE A 228 -11.88 -6.71 2.56
C PHE A 228 -12.23 -8.18 2.25
N GLN A 229 -11.59 -8.76 1.24
CA GLN A 229 -11.73 -10.18 0.85
C GLN A 229 -10.73 -11.10 1.58
N ALA A 230 -9.75 -10.54 2.28
CA ALA A 230 -8.76 -11.29 3.06
C ALA A 230 -8.32 -10.52 4.31
N LEU A 231 -7.91 -11.27 5.34
CA LEU A 231 -7.38 -10.70 6.59
C LEU A 231 -5.86 -10.43 6.48
N PRO A 232 -5.35 -9.32 7.06
CA PRO A 232 -3.92 -9.04 7.07
C PRO A 232 -3.08 -10.12 7.78
N SER A 233 -1.87 -10.37 7.28
CA SER A 233 -0.94 -11.37 7.84
C SER A 233 -0.02 -10.84 8.96
N GLN A 234 -0.15 -9.56 9.33
CA GLN A 234 0.70 -8.85 10.29
C GLN A 234 -0.16 -8.08 11.31
N ARG A 235 0.26 -8.07 12.58
CA ARG A 235 -0.45 -7.43 13.72
C ARG A 235 -0.95 -6.03 13.40
N THR A 236 -0.10 -5.19 12.84
CA THR A 236 -0.41 -3.81 12.42
C THR A 236 -0.12 -3.71 10.93
N THR A 237 -1.12 -3.30 10.14
CA THR A 237 -1.01 -3.14 8.68
C THR A 237 -1.35 -1.69 8.29
N LEU A 238 -0.51 -1.10 7.43
CA LEU A 238 -0.59 0.30 7.04
C LEU A 238 -1.22 0.44 5.66
N PHE A 239 -2.51 0.78 5.63
CA PHE A 239 -3.31 1.02 4.43
C PHE A 239 -3.13 2.45 3.92
N GLN A 240 -3.38 2.68 2.63
CA GLN A 240 -3.49 4.03 2.06
C GLN A 240 -4.96 4.29 1.73
N VAL A 241 -5.56 5.35 2.25
CA VAL A 241 -7.04 5.45 2.24
C VAL A 241 -7.64 5.55 0.84
N GLY A 242 -6.95 6.19 -0.10
CA GLY A 242 -7.35 6.23 -1.52
C GLY A 242 -7.12 4.93 -2.30
N GLU A 243 -6.57 3.88 -1.69
CA GLU A 243 -6.48 2.53 -2.29
C GLU A 243 -7.60 1.59 -1.78
N ILE A 244 -8.39 1.98 -0.77
CA ILE A 244 -9.41 1.12 -0.15
C ILE A 244 -10.63 0.98 -1.07
N ASP A 245 -11.08 -0.24 -1.34
CA ASP A 245 -12.16 -0.55 -2.28
C ASP A 245 -13.39 -1.10 -1.54
N ASP A 246 -14.05 -0.21 -0.80
CA ASP A 246 -15.30 -0.47 -0.08
C ASP A 246 -16.26 0.72 -0.19
N GLY A 247 -17.56 0.45 -0.34
CA GLY A 247 -18.59 1.47 -0.53
C GLY A 247 -18.85 2.33 0.70
N GLU A 248 -18.86 1.74 1.91
CA GLU A 248 -19.06 2.49 3.16
C GLU A 248 -17.88 3.44 3.41
N VAL A 249 -16.65 2.94 3.27
CA VAL A 249 -15.41 3.71 3.45
C VAL A 249 -15.21 4.76 2.35
N GLN A 250 -15.45 4.45 1.07
CA GLN A 250 -15.34 5.43 -0.03
C GLN A 250 -16.40 6.53 0.05
N ALA A 251 -17.61 6.25 0.54
CA ALA A 251 -18.60 7.31 0.80
C ALA A 251 -18.04 8.32 1.82
N LEU A 252 -17.55 7.84 2.97
CA LEU A 252 -16.95 8.69 4.01
C LEU A 252 -15.72 9.47 3.52
N LEU A 253 -14.87 8.85 2.69
CA LEU A 253 -13.63 9.45 2.19
C LEU A 253 -13.81 10.51 1.08
N ASN A 254 -14.97 10.54 0.41
CA ASN A 254 -15.26 11.44 -0.70
C ASN A 254 -16.31 12.52 -0.39
N ASP A 255 -17.09 12.37 0.68
CA ASP A 255 -18.03 13.38 1.18
C ASP A 255 -17.30 14.69 1.54
N ALA A 256 -17.77 15.80 0.97
CA ALA A 256 -17.17 17.12 1.16
C ALA A 256 -17.29 17.66 2.60
N SER A 257 -18.33 17.25 3.34
CA SER A 257 -18.52 17.65 4.74
C SER A 257 -17.52 16.99 5.71
N ASN A 258 -16.86 15.91 5.26
CA ASN A 258 -15.87 15.19 6.03
C ASN A 258 -14.44 15.77 5.92
N PHE A 259 -14.19 16.73 5.03
CA PHE A 259 -12.89 17.40 4.88
C PHE A 259 -12.69 18.50 5.93
N SER A 260 -11.44 18.70 6.37
CA SER A 260 -11.06 19.77 7.29
C SER A 260 -10.44 20.94 6.54
N GLU A 261 -10.89 22.16 6.83
CA GLU A 261 -10.31 23.41 6.32
C GLU A 261 -8.87 23.63 6.84
N SER A 262 -8.54 23.07 8.01
CA SER A 262 -7.21 23.16 8.63
C SER A 262 -6.60 21.77 8.81
N LEU A 263 -5.30 21.66 8.52
CA LEU A 263 -4.59 20.39 8.56
C LEU A 263 -4.26 19.98 10.01
N CYS A 264 -4.86 18.88 10.47
CA CYS A 264 -4.66 18.33 11.81
C CYS A 264 -3.56 17.26 11.84
N GLU A 265 -2.72 17.18 12.88
CA GLU A 265 -1.75 16.07 13.01
C GLU A 265 -2.43 14.70 13.16
N ALA A 266 -3.59 14.63 13.83
CA ALA A 266 -4.28 13.36 14.12
C ALA A 266 -5.16 12.84 12.97
N ALA A 267 -5.66 13.75 12.10
CA ALA A 267 -6.66 13.45 11.06
C ALA A 267 -6.29 13.95 9.66
N GLY A 268 -5.24 14.77 9.53
CA GLY A 268 -4.82 15.37 8.28
C GLY A 268 -5.85 16.33 7.71
N TRP A 269 -6.24 16.07 6.46
CA TRP A 269 -7.23 16.81 5.69
C TRP A 269 -8.68 16.35 5.94
N TYR A 270 -8.90 15.41 6.87
CA TYR A 270 -10.22 14.99 7.32
C TYR A 270 -10.55 15.59 8.69
N THR A 271 -11.83 15.82 8.98
CA THR A 271 -12.27 16.23 10.32
C THR A 271 -11.99 15.11 11.34
N PRO A 272 -11.73 15.41 12.63
CA PRO A 272 -11.44 14.37 13.63
C PRO A 272 -12.57 13.34 13.79
N SER A 273 -13.82 13.76 13.62
CA SER A 273 -15.02 12.92 13.64
C SER A 273 -15.07 11.99 12.43
N SER A 274 -14.93 12.51 11.20
CA SER A 274 -14.97 11.70 9.98
C SER A 274 -13.79 10.72 9.91
N TRP A 275 -12.60 11.15 10.33
CA TRP A 275 -11.44 10.27 10.41
C TRP A 275 -11.62 9.16 11.44
N SER A 276 -12.34 9.42 12.54
CA SER A 276 -12.77 8.38 13.49
C SER A 276 -13.75 7.40 12.84
N ALA A 277 -14.76 7.90 12.12
CA ALA A 277 -15.74 7.09 11.41
C ALA A 277 -15.10 6.21 10.32
N VAL A 278 -14.15 6.73 9.53
CA VAL A 278 -13.38 5.97 8.54
C VAL A 278 -12.61 4.81 9.20
N LYS A 279 -11.91 5.07 10.32
CA LYS A 279 -11.22 4.01 11.07
C LYS A 279 -12.18 2.98 11.66
N ALA A 280 -13.34 3.41 12.15
CA ALA A 280 -14.39 2.53 12.65
C ALA A 280 -14.98 1.65 11.53
N ALA A 281 -15.24 2.21 10.34
CA ALA A 281 -15.74 1.47 9.18
C ALA A 281 -14.72 0.42 8.70
N VAL A 282 -13.45 0.78 8.53
CA VAL A 282 -12.37 -0.17 8.18
C VAL A 282 -12.26 -1.29 9.23
N ALA A 283 -12.32 -0.95 10.53
CA ALA A 283 -12.29 -1.94 11.60
C ALA A 283 -13.55 -2.83 11.62
N ALA A 284 -14.72 -2.28 11.30
CA ALA A 284 -15.97 -3.02 11.19
C ALA A 284 -15.98 -3.97 10.00
N GLN A 285 -15.43 -3.60 8.84
CA GLN A 285 -15.32 -4.49 7.68
C GLN A 285 -14.40 -5.70 7.96
N PHE A 286 -13.22 -5.48 8.56
CA PHE A 286 -12.39 -6.61 9.04
C PHE A 286 -13.05 -7.38 10.19
N GLY A 287 -13.87 -6.73 11.03
CA GLY A 287 -14.70 -7.37 12.05
C GLY A 287 -15.72 -8.33 11.44
N LYS A 288 -16.56 -7.86 10.49
CA LYS A 288 -17.48 -8.67 9.68
C LYS A 288 -16.76 -9.90 9.10
N LEU A 289 -15.54 -9.73 8.58
CA LEU A 289 -14.74 -10.83 8.03
C LEU A 289 -14.28 -11.84 9.09
N ILE A 290 -13.80 -11.41 10.25
CA ILE A 290 -13.46 -12.31 11.38
C ILE A 290 -14.71 -13.04 11.90
N ASP A 291 -15.80 -12.31 12.14
CA ASP A 291 -17.02 -12.81 12.78
C ASP A 291 -17.87 -13.71 11.86
N SER A 292 -17.80 -13.50 10.53
CA SER A 292 -18.44 -14.37 9.53
C SER A 292 -17.96 -15.82 9.53
N GLY A 293 -16.93 -16.13 10.33
CA GLY A 293 -16.27 -17.42 10.26
C GLY A 293 -15.47 -17.56 8.99
N PHE A 294 -14.74 -16.51 8.57
CA PHE A 294 -13.64 -16.59 7.59
C PHE A 294 -12.44 -17.36 8.19
N ASN A 295 -12.74 -18.61 8.53
CA ASN A 295 -11.87 -19.73 8.35
C ASN A 295 -11.33 -19.67 6.90
N GLY A 296 -10.16 -19.04 6.73
CA GLY A 296 -9.13 -19.66 5.90
C GLY A 296 -8.95 -21.12 6.33
N HIS A 297 -8.37 -21.97 5.47
CA HIS A 297 -8.46 -23.44 5.56
C HIS A 297 -7.75 -24.10 6.77
N PHE A 298 -8.11 -23.71 7.99
CA PHE A 298 -7.75 -24.25 9.28
C PHE A 298 -8.74 -25.35 9.68
N ARG A 299 -8.95 -26.32 8.78
CA ARG A 299 -9.55 -27.59 9.18
C ARG A 299 -8.52 -28.30 10.03
N TRP A 300 -8.73 -28.32 11.34
CA TRP A 300 -8.00 -29.19 12.26
C TRP A 300 -8.42 -30.65 12.00
N THR A 301 -7.91 -31.25 10.92
CA THR A 301 -8.11 -32.67 10.64
C THR A 301 -7.23 -33.48 11.58
N THR A 302 -7.78 -33.81 12.75
CA THR A 302 -7.33 -34.95 13.54
C THR A 302 -7.75 -36.22 12.81
N SER A 303 -6.82 -36.79 12.05
CA SER A 303 -6.84 -38.19 11.61
C SER A 303 -6.12 -39.06 12.63
#